data_AF-A0A090KXB3-F1
#
_entry.id   AF-A0A090KXB3-F1
#
_cell.length_a   1.000
_cell.length_b   1.000
_cell.length_c   1.000
_cell.angle_alpha   90.00
_cell.angle_beta   90.00
_cell.angle_gamma   90.00
#
_symmetry.space_group_name_H-M   'P 1'
#
loop_
_entity.id
_entity.type
_entity.pdbx_description
1 polymer ?
#
loop_
_entity_poly.entity_id
_entity_poly.type
_entity_poly.pdbx_seq_one_letter_code
_entity_poly.pdbx_strand_id
1 'polypeptide(L)'
;MNFLTLSTEIVDEKAAVKFFQSHGIIAEEKECSNGHQMKIQFGKYFRWRCYIKKCGIRIGTWFQDTRLPFRTAALFIYNWEEERTSVDFCKKEL
;
A
#
# COMPACT_ATOMS: atom_id res chain seq x y z
N MET A 1 13.30 5.67 -10.33
CA MET A 1 13.46 4.23 -10.00
C MET A 1 12.92 3.43 -11.18
N ASN A 2 13.52 2.30 -11.57
CA ASN A 2 13.00 1.46 -12.66
C ASN A 2 12.13 0.30 -12.11
N PHE A 3 11.33 -0.35 -12.97
CA PHE A 3 10.38 -1.40 -12.56
C PHE A 3 11.04 -2.59 -11.85
N LEU A 4 12.21 -3.05 -12.35
CA LEU A 4 12.94 -4.16 -11.76
C LEU A 4 13.37 -3.81 -10.33
N THR A 5 13.95 -2.63 -10.12
CA THR A 5 14.32 -2.13 -8.80
C THR A 5 13.10 -2.06 -7.87
N LEU A 6 12.00 -1.47 -8.31
CA LEU A 6 10.76 -1.39 -7.51
C LEU A 6 10.23 -2.79 -7.15
N SER A 7 10.18 -3.72 -8.12
CA SER A 7 9.70 -5.08 -7.87
C SER A 7 10.60 -5.86 -6.93
N THR A 8 11.91 -5.58 -6.92
CA THR A 8 12.86 -6.17 -5.97
C THR A 8 12.84 -5.51 -4.60
N GLU A 9 12.43 -4.26 -4.48
CA GLU A 9 12.24 -3.60 -3.18
C GLU A 9 10.92 -4.02 -2.54
N ILE A 10 9.84 -4.11 -3.33
CA ILE A 10 8.51 -4.53 -2.88
C ILE A 10 8.39 -6.06 -3.02
N VAL A 11 9.16 -6.78 -2.23
CA VAL A 11 9.18 -8.26 -2.23
C VAL A 11 7.92 -8.88 -1.64
N ASP A 12 7.30 -8.20 -0.68
CA ASP A 12 6.13 -8.69 0.05
C ASP A 12 5.16 -7.55 0.42
N GLU A 13 4.04 -7.93 1.04
CA GLU A 13 3.01 -6.98 1.46
C GLU A 13 3.52 -6.01 2.55
N LYS A 14 4.50 -6.41 3.38
CA LYS A 14 5.06 -5.55 4.42
C LYS A 14 5.93 -4.46 3.81
N ALA A 15 6.77 -4.81 2.85
CA ALA A 15 7.55 -3.88 2.05
C ALA A 15 6.63 -2.92 1.30
N ALA A 16 5.51 -3.40 0.74
CA ALA A 16 4.52 -2.55 0.08
C ALA A 16 3.87 -1.54 1.04
N VAL A 17 3.51 -1.96 2.26
CA VAL A 17 2.98 -1.03 3.27
C VAL A 17 4.02 0.03 3.63
N LYS A 18 5.28 -0.36 3.83
CA LYS A 18 6.37 0.60 4.10
C LYS A 18 6.61 1.57 2.94
N PHE A 19 6.55 1.08 1.71
CA PHE A 19 6.61 1.91 0.52
C PHE A 19 5.48 2.95 0.51
N PHE A 20 4.25 2.55 0.82
CA PHE A 20 3.15 3.52 0.94
C PHE A 20 3.29 4.48 2.12
N GLN A 21 3.96 4.07 3.20
CA GLN A 21 4.31 4.94 4.31
C GLN A 21 5.32 6.01 3.92
N SER A 22 6.38 5.65 3.20
CA SER A 22 7.38 6.61 2.74
C SER A 22 6.82 7.63 1.73
N HIS A 23 5.70 7.31 1.09
CA HIS A 23 4.98 8.19 0.16
C HIS A 23 3.73 8.87 0.78
N GLY A 24 3.48 8.69 2.08
CA GLY A 24 2.36 9.33 2.78
C GLY A 24 0.96 8.80 2.42
N ILE A 25 0.84 7.72 1.66
CA ILE A 25 -0.43 7.10 1.27
C ILE A 25 -1.04 6.30 2.43
N ILE A 26 -0.20 5.62 3.20
CA ILE A 26 -0.56 4.98 4.46
C ILE A 26 0.20 5.71 5.56
N ALA A 27 -0.48 6.19 6.59
CA ALA A 27 0.21 6.86 7.69
C ALA A 27 1.15 5.89 8.45
N GLU A 28 2.21 6.42 9.07
CA GLU A 28 3.03 5.64 10.01
C GLU A 28 2.33 5.49 11.37
N GLU A 29 1.68 6.57 11.79
CA GLU A 29 0.88 6.67 13.00
C GLU A 29 -0.44 7.33 12.64
N LYS A 30 -1.53 6.93 13.31
CA LYS A 30 -2.80 7.62 13.16
C LYS A 30 -3.61 7.58 14.45
N GLU A 31 -4.49 8.56 14.60
CA GLU A 31 -5.47 8.57 15.67
C GLU A 31 -6.71 7.75 15.28
N CYS A 32 -7.27 7.01 16.24
CA CYS A 32 -8.54 6.31 16.04
C CYS A 32 -9.73 7.23 16.35
N SER A 33 -10.96 6.80 16.02
CA SER A 33 -12.18 7.54 16.34
C SER A 33 -12.40 7.81 17.84
N ASN A 34 -11.68 7.10 18.71
CA ASN A 34 -11.71 7.29 20.16
C ASN A 34 -10.52 8.12 20.68
N GLY A 35 -9.75 8.79 19.81
CA GLY A 35 -8.64 9.65 20.21
C GLY A 35 -7.34 8.93 20.58
N HIS A 36 -7.21 7.63 20.33
CA HIS A 36 -5.98 6.89 20.65
C HIS A 36 -4.99 6.92 19.49
N GLN A 37 -3.73 7.23 19.80
CA GLN A 37 -2.62 7.11 18.87
C GLN A 37 -2.29 5.63 18.60
N MET A 38 -2.16 5.27 17.32
CA MET A 38 -1.93 3.90 16.89
C MET A 38 -0.75 3.81 15.93
N LYS A 39 0.00 2.72 16.03
CA LYS A 39 0.99 2.29 15.03
C LYS A 39 0.56 0.98 14.38
N ILE A 40 1.07 0.72 13.17
CA ILE A 40 0.86 -0.55 12.48
C ILE A 40 1.70 -1.64 13.15
N GLN A 41 1.06 -2.76 13.49
CA GLN A 41 1.76 -3.96 13.91
C GLN A 41 1.89 -4.93 12.73
N PHE A 42 3.12 -5.27 12.38
CA PHE A 42 3.43 -6.29 11.36
C PHE A 42 3.54 -7.68 12.03
N GLY A 43 2.39 -8.31 12.25
CA GLY A 43 2.32 -9.72 12.68
C GLY A 43 1.82 -10.62 11.55
N LYS A 44 1.12 -11.72 11.91
CA LYS A 44 0.40 -12.57 10.92
C LYS A 44 -0.58 -11.78 10.05
N TYR A 45 -1.16 -10.73 10.62
CA TYR A 45 -2.03 -9.79 9.92
C TYR A 45 -1.56 -8.37 10.20
N PHE A 46 -1.69 -7.49 9.21
CA PHE A 46 -1.39 -6.06 9.39
C PHE A 46 -2.61 -5.37 9.99
N ARG A 47 -2.42 -4.76 11.16
CA ARG A 47 -3.49 -4.09 11.89
C ARG A 47 -2.97 -2.85 12.59
N TRP A 48 -3.83 -1.86 12.70
CA TRP A 48 -3.59 -0.75 13.62
C TRP A 48 -3.80 -1.27 15.03
N ARG A 49 -2.82 -1.05 15.90
CA ARG A 49 -2.93 -1.48 17.30
C ARG A 49 -3.76 -0.45 18.07
N CYS A 50 -5.05 -0.72 18.20
CA CYS A 50 -5.92 -0.12 19.21
C CYS A 50 -6.31 -1.22 20.21
N TYR A 51 -6.40 -0.89 21.49
CA TYR A 51 -6.91 -1.81 22.52
C TYR A 51 -8.38 -2.18 22.25
N ILE A 52 -9.14 -1.26 21.65
CA ILE A 52 -10.55 -1.45 21.28
C ILE A 52 -10.62 -2.03 19.87
N LYS A 53 -11.17 -3.24 19.74
CA LYS A 53 -11.29 -4.00 18.48
C LYS A 53 -12.12 -3.21 17.45
N LYS A 54 -11.47 -2.59 16.45
CA LYS A 54 -12.05 -2.23 15.12
C LYS A 54 -11.10 -1.47 14.16
N CYS A 55 -9.80 -1.43 14.40
CA CYS A 55 -8.87 -0.63 13.57
C CYS A 55 -8.09 -1.49 12.55
N GLY A 56 -8.73 -1.80 11.41
CA GLY A 56 -8.08 -2.47 10.28
C GLY A 56 -7.17 -1.53 9.49
N ILE A 57 -6.06 -2.04 8.93
CA ILE A 57 -5.03 -1.21 8.25
C ILE A 57 -5.59 -0.31 7.14
N ARG A 58 -6.61 -0.80 6.42
CA ARG A 58 -7.27 -0.15 5.28
C ARG A 58 -8.29 0.93 5.65
N ILE A 59 -8.75 0.98 6.90
CA ILE A 59 -9.80 1.92 7.30
C ILE A 59 -9.24 3.34 7.26
N GLY A 60 -9.92 4.25 6.56
CA GLY A 60 -9.52 5.64 6.38
C GLY A 60 -8.29 5.82 5.49
N THR A 61 -7.96 4.86 4.62
CA THR A 61 -6.91 4.99 3.60
C THR A 61 -7.51 4.80 2.21
N TRP A 62 -6.72 5.05 1.15
CA TRP A 62 -7.13 4.78 -0.24
C TRP A 62 -7.51 3.32 -0.49
N PHE A 63 -7.10 2.41 0.40
CA PHE A 63 -7.37 0.99 0.29
C PHE A 63 -8.65 0.54 0.99
N GLN A 64 -9.41 1.48 1.58
CA GLN A 64 -10.66 1.16 2.28
C GLN A 64 -11.62 0.42 1.35
N ASP A 65 -12.30 -0.59 1.89
CA ASP A 65 -13.29 -1.41 1.18
C ASP A 65 -12.76 -2.19 -0.05
N THR A 66 -11.44 -2.16 -0.29
CA THR A 66 -10.78 -2.96 -1.32
C THR A 66 -10.12 -4.21 -0.73
N ARG A 67 -10.06 -5.27 -1.54
CA ARG A 67 -9.24 -6.47 -1.26
C ARG A 67 -7.91 -6.46 -2.04
N LEU A 68 -7.59 -5.35 -2.70
CA LEU A 68 -6.41 -5.23 -3.55
C LEU A 68 -5.14 -5.40 -2.69
N PRO A 69 -4.26 -6.37 -2.99
CA PRO A 69 -2.98 -6.51 -2.30
C PRO A 69 -2.16 -5.22 -2.43
N PHE A 70 -1.48 -4.80 -1.35
CA PHE A 70 -0.69 -3.57 -1.35
C PHE A 70 0.41 -3.63 -2.39
N ARG A 71 1.06 -4.79 -2.55
CA ARG A 71 2.09 -4.99 -3.57
C ARG A 71 1.53 -4.78 -4.97
N THR A 72 0.38 -5.37 -5.28
CA THR A 72 -0.27 -5.20 -6.58
C THR A 72 -0.59 -3.74 -6.85
N ALA A 73 -1.12 -3.03 -5.85
CA ALA A 73 -1.41 -1.61 -5.98
C ALA A 73 -0.14 -0.79 -6.28
N ALA A 74 0.96 -1.05 -5.57
CA ALA A 74 2.21 -0.30 -5.77
C ALA A 74 2.77 -0.50 -7.17
N LEU A 75 2.80 -1.75 -7.65
CA LEU A 75 3.25 -2.05 -9.01
C LEU A 75 2.32 -1.47 -10.07
N PHE A 76 1.01 -1.49 -9.84
CA PHE A 76 0.04 -0.91 -10.76
C PHE A 76 0.23 0.61 -10.87
N ILE A 77 0.31 1.32 -9.74
CA ILE A 77 0.52 2.78 -9.70
C ILE A 77 1.79 3.16 -10.46
N TYR A 78 2.88 2.43 -10.24
CA TYR A 78 4.13 2.68 -10.96
C TYR A 78 4.00 2.47 -12.48
N ASN A 79 3.38 1.37 -12.92
CA ASN A 79 3.19 1.14 -14.36
C ASN A 79 2.24 2.14 -15.00
N TRP A 80 1.26 2.62 -14.23
CA TRP A 80 0.35 3.68 -14.65
C TRP A 80 1.09 5.01 -14.85
N GLU A 81 1.93 5.41 -13.90
CA GLU A 81 2.75 6.62 -13.98
C GLU A 81 3.71 6.60 -15.17
N GLU A 82 4.30 5.43 -15.46
CA GLU A 82 5.23 5.22 -16.58
C GLU A 82 4.53 5.03 -17.95
N GLU A 83 3.21 5.22 -18.02
CA GLU A 83 2.38 5.02 -19.22
C GLU A 83 2.51 3.63 -19.86
N ARG A 84 2.98 2.64 -19.10
CA ARG A 84 3.11 1.23 -19.52
C ARG A 84 1.75 0.53 -19.64
N THR A 85 0.69 1.19 -19.18
CA THR A 85 -0.70 0.76 -19.36
C THR A 85 -1.37 1.42 -20.56
N SER A 86 -0.65 2.24 -21.35
CA SER A 86 -1.20 2.86 -22.56
C SER A 86 -1.41 1.85 -23.69
N VAL A 87 -2.41 2.11 -24.53
CA VAL A 87 -2.68 1.28 -25.72
C VAL A 87 -1.47 1.25 -26.65
N ASP A 88 -0.76 2.37 -26.78
CA ASP A 88 0.40 2.47 -27.65
C ASP A 88 1.59 1.67 -27.12
N PHE A 89 1.79 1.64 -25.79
CA PHE A 89 2.74 0.72 -25.18
C PHE A 89 2.33 -0.74 -25.43
N CYS A 90 1.06 -1.10 -25.22
CA CYS A 90 0.59 -2.47 -25.48
C CYS A 90 0.79 -2.89 -26.94
N LYS A 91 0.48 -2.03 -27.92
CA LYS A 91 0.72 -2.31 -29.36
C LYS A 91 2.20 -2.54 -29.69
N LYS A 92 3.11 -1.97 -28.92
CA LYS A 92 4.55 -2.09 -29.15
C LYS A 92 5.10 -3.40 -28.60
N GLU A 93 4.59 -3.85 -27.45
CA GLU A 93 5.17 -4.97 -26.69
C GLU A 93 4.38 -6.29 -26.83
N LEU A 94 3.14 -6.27 -27.33
CA LEU A 94 2.29 -7.44 -27.60
C LEU A 94 2.08 -7.62 -29.11
#